data_AF-A0A2P4XDP7-F1
#
_entry.id   AF-A0A2P4XDP7-F1
#
_cell.length_a   1.000
_cell.length_b   1.000
_cell.length_c   1.000
_cell.angle_alpha   90.00
_cell.angle_beta   90.00
_cell.angle_gamma   90.00
#
_symmetry.space_group_name_H-M   'P 1'
#
loop_
_entity.id
_entity.type
_entity.pdbx_description
1 polymer ?
#
loop_
_entity_poly.entity_id
_entity_poly.type
_entity_poly.pdbx_seq_one_letter_code
_entity_poly.pdbx_strand_id
1 'polypeptide(L)' 'MQAAGKMPTRDRANYVRRRLRREYDEAREETNPERISFLLRLAETQLETVEVQAQHLTSTFSSPDYHRT' A
#
# COMPACT_ATOMS: atom_id res chain seq x y z
N MET A 1 6.48 5.91 0.45
CA MET A 1 6.07 5.94 1.89
C MET A 1 4.89 6.88 2.18
N GLN A 2 4.64 7.90 1.35
CA GLN A 2 3.58 8.90 1.57
C GLN A 2 2.16 8.30 1.49
N ALA A 3 1.88 7.44 0.51
CA ALA A 3 0.57 6.80 0.35
C ALA A 3 0.15 5.92 1.53
N ALA A 4 1.10 5.19 2.15
CA ALA A 4 0.82 4.42 3.37
C ALA A 4 0.37 5.32 4.53
N GLY A 5 0.81 6.59 4.58
CA GLY A 5 0.36 7.57 5.56
C GLY A 5 -1.09 8.04 5.38
N LYS A 6 -1.70 7.80 4.21
CA LYS A 6 -3.10 8.11 3.92
C LYS A 6 -4.07 7.06 4.49
N MET A 7 -3.56 5.91 4.95
CA MET A 7 -4.39 4.88 5.55
C MET A 7 -5.03 5.38 6.85
N PRO A 8 -6.31 5.10 7.11
CA PRO A 8 -7.05 5.71 8.21
C PRO A 8 -6.63 5.19 9.60
N THR A 9 -5.94 4.05 9.67
CA THR A 9 -5.43 3.50 10.94
C THR A 9 -3.92 3.29 10.90
N ARG A 10 -3.28 3.45 12.07
CA ARG A 10 -1.84 3.26 12.23
C ARG A 10 -1.40 1.84 11.88
N ASP A 11 -2.21 0.83 12.22
CA ASP A 11 -1.89 -0.57 11.93
C ASP A 11 -1.89 -0.86 10.44
N ARG A 12 -2.87 -0.33 9.69
CA ARG A 12 -2.93 -0.47 8.23
C ARG A 12 -1.76 0.25 7.57
N ALA A 13 -1.45 1.46 8.01
CA ALA A 13 -0.26 2.19 7.54
C ALA A 13 1.04 1.39 7.78
N ASN A 14 1.19 0.79 8.97
CA ASN A 14 2.35 -0.02 9.31
C ASN A 14 2.40 -1.32 8.51
N TYR A 15 1.28 -1.98 8.28
CA TYR A 15 1.19 -3.18 7.44
C TYR A 15 1.68 -2.90 6.02
N VAL A 16 1.18 -1.83 5.39
CA VAL A 16 1.60 -1.44 4.03
C VAL A 16 3.11 -1.16 3.99
N ARG A 17 3.65 -0.44 4.99
CA ARG A 17 5.09 -0.16 5.07
C ARG A 17 5.93 -1.43 5.22
N ARG A 18 5.52 -2.34 6.10
CA ARG A 18 6.23 -3.62 6.33
C ARG A 18 6.21 -4.48 5.09
N ARG A 19 5.05 -4.59 4.43
CA ARG A 19 4.90 -5.34 3.18
C ARG A 19 5.79 -4.78 2.07
N LEU A 20 5.75 -3.47 1.84
CA LEU A 20 6.58 -2.82 0.82
C LEU A 20 8.07 -3.04 1.08
N ARG A 21 8.50 -2.91 2.35
CA ARG A 21 9.90 -3.13 2.72
C ARG A 21 10.32 -4.57 2.48
N ARG A 22 9.47 -5.54 2.85
CA ARG A 22 9.72 -6.95 2.60
C ARG A 22 9.86 -7.25 1.11
N GLU A 23 8.93 -6.77 0.29
CA GLU A 23 8.97 -6.98 -1.18
C GLU A 23 10.23 -6.36 -1.80
N TYR A 24 10.66 -5.18 -1.32
CA TYR A 24 11.93 -4.58 -1.71
C TYR A 24 13.14 -5.42 -1.29
N ASP A 25 13.19 -5.85 -0.03
CA ASP A 25 14.31 -6.64 0.51
C ASP A 25 14.43 -7.98 -0.24
N GLU A 26 13.31 -8.61 -0.60
CA GLU A 26 13.27 -9.84 -1.43
C GLU A 26 13.80 -9.64 -2.85
N ALA A 27 13.61 -8.45 -3.43
CA ALA A 27 14.04 -8.12 -4.79
C ALA A 27 15.36 -7.32 -4.84
N ARG A 28 15.98 -7.02 -3.69
CA ARG A 28 17.10 -6.07 -3.57
C ARG A 28 18.31 -6.42 -4.44
N GLU A 29 18.55 -7.72 -4.62
CA GLU A 29 19.70 -8.26 -5.35
C GLU A 29 19.34 -8.68 -6.77
N GLU A 30 18.13 -8.36 -7.25
CA GLU A 30 17.72 -8.62 -8.62
C GLU A 30 18.57 -7.78 -9.59
N THR A 31 19.16 -8.43 -10.58
CA THR A 31 19.99 -7.79 -11.61
C THR A 31 19.41 -7.95 -13.01
N ASN A 32 18.40 -8.81 -13.20
CA ASN A 32 17.78 -9.00 -14.49
C ASN A 32 16.92 -7.77 -14.84
N PRO A 33 17.24 -7.04 -15.92
CA PRO A 33 16.56 -5.79 -16.27
C PRO A 33 15.07 -5.99 -16.61
N GLU A 34 14.69 -7.11 -17.20
CA GLU A 34 13.28 -7.41 -17.50
C GLU A 34 12.50 -7.64 -16.20
N ARG A 35 13.11 -8.35 -15.25
CA ARG A 35 12.51 -8.63 -13.95
C ARG A 35 12.36 -7.36 -13.11
N ILE A 36 13.38 -6.50 -13.09
CA ILE A 36 13.31 -5.18 -12.44
C ILE A 36 12.19 -4.35 -13.06
N SER A 37 12.11 -4.28 -14.39
CA SER A 37 11.06 -3.52 -15.10
C SER A 37 9.67 -4.02 -14.75
N PHE A 38 9.48 -5.34 -14.67
CA PHE A 38 8.23 -5.92 -14.21
C PHE A 38 7.90 -5.53 -12.77
N LEU A 39 8.86 -5.62 -11.85
CA LEU A 39 8.67 -5.30 -10.43
C LEU A 39 8.32 -3.82 -10.22
N LEU A 40 8.90 -2.92 -11.01
CA LEU A 40 8.55 -1.49 -10.98
C LEU A 40 7.09 -1.25 -11.40
N ARG A 41 6.64 -1.86 -12.49
CA ARG A 41 5.23 -1.77 -12.92
C ARG A 41 4.28 -2.37 -11.90
N LEU A 42 4.65 -3.51 -11.31
CA LEU A 42 3.88 -4.12 -10.23
C LEU A 42 3.76 -3.17 -9.04
N ALA A 43 4.85 -2.51 -8.65
CA ALA A 43 4.86 -1.54 -7.56
C ALA A 43 3.97 -0.32 -7.85
N GLU A 44 3.91 0.14 -9.11
CA GLU A 44 2.99 1.20 -9.54
C GLU A 44 1.52 0.78 -9.36
N THR A 45 1.15 -0.42 -9.84
CA THR A 45 -0.22 -0.95 -9.66
C THR A 45 -0.58 -1.12 -8.18
N GLN A 46 0.37 -1.60 -7.37
CA GLN A 46 0.17 -1.72 -5.92
C GLN A 46 0.00 -0.36 -5.25
N LEU A 47 0.73 0.68 -5.70
CA LEU A 47 0.58 2.04 -5.20
C LEU A 47 -0.83 2.57 -5.46
N GLU A 48 -1.32 2.46 -6.69
CA GLU A 48 -2.70 2.84 -7.05
C GLU A 48 -3.73 2.13 -6.18
N THR A 49 -3.53 0.83 -5.95
CA THR A 49 -4.41 0.02 -5.09
C THR A 49 -4.43 0.54 -3.65
N VAL A 50 -3.26 0.88 -3.09
CA VAL A 50 -3.14 1.45 -1.73
C VAL A 50 -3.86 2.80 -1.64
N GLU A 51 -3.76 3.64 -2.66
CA GLU A 51 -4.44 4.94 -2.66
C GLU A 51 -5.96 4.80 -2.71
N VAL A 52 -6.48 3.94 -3.58
CA VAL A 52 -7.93 3.65 -3.64
C VAL A 52 -8.43 3.07 -2.32
N GLN A 53 -7.69 2.12 -1.72
CA GLN A 53 -8.05 1.56 -0.42
C GLN A 53 -8.03 2.60 0.70
N ALA A 54 -7.02 3.47 0.72
CA ALA A 54 -6.94 4.55 1.70
C ALA A 54 -8.15 5.49 1.59
N GLN A 55 -8.53 5.90 0.37
CA GLN A 55 -9.70 6.73 0.14
C GLN A 55 -10.99 6.02 0.56
N HIS A 56 -11.19 4.77 0.12
CA HIS A 56 -12.39 4.00 0.43
C HIS A 56 -12.55 3.81 1.94
N LEU A 57 -11.51 3.34 2.62
CA LEU A 57 -11.56 3.10 4.06
C LEU A 57 -11.77 4.41 4.83
N THR A 58 -11.11 5.50 4.44
CA THR A 58 -11.31 6.81 5.08
C THR A 58 -12.77 7.26 4.98
N SER A 59 -13.39 7.09 3.79
CA SER A 59 -14.82 7.36 3.61
C SER A 59 -15.69 6.48 4.51
N THR A 60 -15.44 5.17 4.56
CA THR A 60 -16.18 4.23 5.41
C THR A 60 -16.08 4.58 6.90
N PHE A 61 -14.87 4.84 7.41
CA PHE A 61 -14.65 5.19 8.82
C PHE A 61 -15.20 6.57 9.20
N SER A 62 -15.35 7.47 8.23
CA SER A 62 -15.94 8.79 8.46
C SER A 62 -17.48 8.79 8.37
N SER A 63 -18.09 7.67 7.98
CA SER A 63 -19.55 7.56 7.86
C SER A 63 -20.22 7.53 9.24
N PRO A 64 -21.23 8.38 9.50
CA PRO A 64 -21.89 8.47 10.81
C PRO A 64 -22.53 7.15 11.28
N ASP A 65 -22.92 6.28 10.35
CA ASP A 65 -23.53 4.99 10.65
C ASP A 65 -22.51 3.85 10.87
N TYR A 66 -21.21 4.11 10.68
CA TYR A 66 -20.16 3.09 10.86
C TYR A 66 -20.03 2.61 12.31
N HIS A 67 -20.30 3.47 13.29
CA HIS A 67 -20.20 3.13 14.71
C HIS A 67 -21.51 2.57 15.32
N ARG A 68 -22.55 2.33 14.50
CA ARG A 68 -23.88 1.87 14.96
C ARG A 68 -24.12 0.36 14.88
N THR A 69 -23.14 -0.42 14.41
CA THR A 69 -23.17 -1.89 14.37
C THR A 69 -22.36 -2.48 15.50
#